data_AF-A0AA43FBL5-F1
#
_entry.id   AF-A0AA43FBL5-F1
#
_cell.length_a   1.000
_cell.length_b   1.000
_cell.length_c   1.000
_cell.angle_alpha   90.00
_cell.angle_beta   90.00
_cell.angle_gamma   90.00
#
_symmetry.space_group_name_H-M   'P 1'
#
loop_
_entity.id
_entity.type
_entity.pdbx_description
1 polymer ?
#
loop_
_entity_poly.entity_id
_entity_poly.type
_entity_poly.pdbx_seq_one_letter_code
_entity_poly.pdbx_strand_id
1 'polypeptide(L)'
;MARLRLFANLRELAGTGSVDIDAETVGDLLTRAGSSYGPAFVAALDTAKVWVNGEPATSELAVSAGDEVAVIPPVSGGAATLMDNPNLSIIGVIGTAVLLSVTNAYLSAEWFAAALVLILSLWAVDIVRETNTGGMAMQLPPILIGILAGVAFVAASPGDNRGFAAFGLVLVVSLIVSLVWSVAVEEARHLSAVASTTVITTMASLAAASLMAARLVGGATVTGVFLIQVIVAGIATVIAFRVAILDPSIVGSLGAIIAGVVAAMLWDLPVVEFVLVGVAVALALLAGKGFGGLCRTGEPYVLDRPPGVLGDLDGAVLAAGLLLPVFYLVTAA
;
A
#
# COMPACT_ATOMS: atom_id res chain seq x y z
N MET A 1 -42.36 -0.67 20.06
CA MET A 1 -40.95 -0.24 19.95
C MET A 1 -40.02 -1.43 19.99
N ALA A 2 -39.25 -1.60 18.92
CA ALA A 2 -38.12 -2.51 18.82
C ALA A 2 -36.83 -1.76 19.19
N ARG A 3 -35.86 -2.48 19.75
CA ARG A 3 -34.60 -1.90 20.21
C ARG A 3 -33.53 -2.02 19.13
N LEU A 4 -33.15 -0.89 18.54
CA LEU A 4 -32.05 -0.81 17.58
C LEU A 4 -30.71 -0.74 18.31
N ARG A 5 -29.80 -1.67 18.04
CA ARG A 5 -28.42 -1.67 18.52
C ARG A 5 -27.46 -1.26 17.42
N LEU A 6 -26.61 -0.29 17.74
CA LEU A 6 -25.65 0.34 16.82
C LEU A 6 -24.23 0.06 17.28
N PHE A 7 -23.37 -0.26 16.32
CA PHE A 7 -21.97 -0.62 16.55
C PHE A 7 -21.04 0.23 15.68
N ALA A 8 -19.76 0.29 16.06
CA ALA A 8 -18.69 0.97 15.31
C ALA A 8 -19.09 2.38 14.80
N ASN A 9 -18.86 2.66 13.52
CA ASN A 9 -19.16 3.96 12.90
C ASN A 9 -20.64 4.37 13.01
N LEU A 10 -21.60 3.43 12.98
CA LEU A 10 -23.02 3.74 13.16
C LEU A 10 -23.33 4.26 14.57
N ARG A 11 -22.64 3.77 15.60
CA ARG A 11 -22.75 4.28 16.98
C ARG A 11 -22.22 5.71 17.08
N GLU A 12 -21.11 6.00 16.41
CA GLU A 12 -20.48 7.33 16.41
C GLU A 12 -21.36 8.35 15.69
N LEU A 13 -21.88 7.99 14.52
CA LEU A 13 -22.78 8.83 13.73
C LEU A 13 -24.11 9.10 14.46
N ALA A 14 -24.64 8.12 15.19
CA ALA A 14 -25.87 8.28 15.97
C ALA A 14 -25.67 8.92 17.35
N GLY A 15 -24.43 9.01 17.85
CA GLY A 15 -24.13 9.49 19.21
C GLY A 15 -24.66 8.59 20.34
N THR A 16 -25.19 7.41 20.02
CA THR A 16 -25.76 6.45 20.97
C THR A 16 -25.53 5.01 20.51
N GLY A 17 -25.38 4.09 21.47
CA GLY A 17 -25.24 2.64 21.20
C GLY A 17 -26.57 1.91 21.03
N SER A 18 -27.69 2.51 21.44
CA SER A 18 -29.01 1.94 21.20
C SER A 18 -30.10 2.99 21.22
N VAL A 19 -31.19 2.73 20.48
CA VAL A 19 -32.39 3.57 20.44
C VAL A 19 -33.64 2.69 20.28
N ASP A 20 -34.73 3.06 20.94
CA ASP A 20 -36.02 2.40 20.77
C ASP A 20 -36.82 3.11 19.67
N ILE A 21 -37.21 2.37 18.64
CA ILE A 21 -37.94 2.90 17.49
C ILE A 21 -39.23 2.09 17.32
N ASP A 22 -40.34 2.79 17.10
CA ASP A 22 -41.59 2.16 16.71
C ASP A 22 -41.60 1.97 15.19
N ALA A 23 -41.71 0.72 14.74
CA ALA A 23 -41.67 0.31 13.34
C ALA A 23 -42.33 -1.06 13.19
N GLU A 24 -42.86 -1.35 12.00
CA GLU A 24 -43.52 -2.62 11.70
C GLU A 24 -42.58 -3.64 11.05
N THR A 25 -41.54 -3.17 10.36
CA THR A 25 -40.54 -3.99 9.68
C THR A 25 -39.13 -3.47 9.94
N VAL A 26 -38.13 -4.32 9.69
CA VAL A 26 -36.72 -3.92 9.69
C VAL A 26 -36.49 -2.72 8.76
N GLY A 27 -37.05 -2.73 7.55
CA GLY A 27 -36.90 -1.64 6.58
C GLY A 27 -37.48 -0.31 7.05
N ASP A 28 -38.66 -0.34 7.69
CA ASP A 28 -39.28 0.86 8.29
C ASP A 28 -38.41 1.40 9.44
N LEU A 29 -37.92 0.50 10.30
CA LEU A 29 -37.04 0.85 11.42
C LEU A 29 -35.76 1.56 10.94
N LEU A 30 -35.09 1.01 9.91
CA LEU A 30 -33.88 1.59 9.34
C LEU A 30 -34.14 2.93 8.64
N THR A 31 -35.28 3.08 7.96
CA THR A 31 -35.68 4.33 7.32
C THR A 31 -35.90 5.45 8.34
N ARG A 32 -36.56 5.13 9.46
CA ARG A 32 -36.78 6.07 10.58
C ARG A 32 -35.48 6.45 11.27
N ALA A 33 -34.57 5.48 11.47
CA ALA A 33 -33.24 5.75 12.01
C ALA A 33 -32.44 6.67 11.06
N GLY A 34 -32.43 6.36 9.75
CA GLY A 34 -31.77 7.18 8.74
C GLY A 34 -32.28 8.62 8.68
N SER A 35 -33.59 8.81 8.81
CA SER A 35 -34.20 10.14 8.88
C SER A 35 -33.78 10.94 10.11
N SER A 36 -33.44 10.26 11.22
CA SER A 36 -33.06 10.89 12.49
C SER A 36 -31.57 11.28 12.54
N TYR A 37 -30.69 10.48 11.91
CA TYR A 37 -29.24 10.64 12.01
C TYR A 37 -28.58 11.18 10.73
N GLY A 38 -29.34 11.33 9.64
CA GLY A 38 -28.93 12.06 8.44
C GLY A 38 -28.15 11.25 7.40
N PRO A 39 -27.69 11.91 6.32
CA PRO A 39 -27.19 11.23 5.11
C PRO A 39 -25.95 10.36 5.34
N ALA A 40 -25.03 10.78 6.22
CA ALA A 40 -23.84 10.00 6.53
C ALA A 40 -24.18 8.66 7.22
N PHE A 41 -25.23 8.64 8.04
CA PHE A 41 -25.74 7.42 8.68
C PHE A 41 -26.41 6.50 7.66
N VAL A 42 -27.20 7.05 6.73
CA VAL A 42 -27.82 6.28 5.65
C VAL A 42 -26.76 5.61 4.77
N ALA A 43 -25.72 6.32 4.38
CA ALA A 43 -24.62 5.75 3.59
C ALA A 43 -23.90 4.59 4.33
N ALA A 44 -23.78 4.67 5.64
CA ALA A 44 -23.20 3.59 6.46
C ALA A 44 -24.14 2.38 6.57
N LEU A 45 -25.47 2.58 6.58
CA LEU A 45 -26.47 1.49 6.61
C LEU A 45 -26.44 0.65 5.33
N ASP A 46 -26.18 1.23 4.16
CA ASP A 46 -26.20 0.53 2.86
C ASP A 46 -25.24 -0.67 2.79
N THR A 47 -24.18 -0.65 3.59
CA THR A 47 -23.16 -1.71 3.64
C THR A 47 -23.27 -2.61 4.87
N ALA A 48 -24.19 -2.28 5.79
CA ALA A 48 -24.37 -3.00 7.03
C ALA A 48 -25.24 -4.24 6.83
N LYS A 49 -25.00 -5.26 7.66
CA LYS A 49 -25.85 -6.44 7.76
C LYS A 49 -26.74 -6.32 9.00
N VAL A 50 -27.93 -6.92 8.94
CA VAL A 50 -28.95 -6.79 9.99
C VAL A 50 -29.28 -8.13 10.61
N TRP A 51 -29.40 -8.15 11.93
CA TRP A 51 -29.86 -9.29 12.71
C TRP A 51 -31.06 -8.89 13.56
N VAL A 52 -32.03 -9.79 13.67
CA VAL A 52 -33.15 -9.67 14.60
C VAL A 52 -33.06 -10.83 15.59
N ASN A 53 -32.96 -10.52 16.88
CA ASN A 53 -32.84 -11.50 17.97
C ASN A 53 -31.74 -12.56 17.74
N GLY A 54 -30.62 -12.16 17.12
CA GLY A 54 -29.46 -13.03 16.87
C GLY A 54 -29.49 -13.78 15.53
N GLU A 55 -30.54 -13.64 14.74
CA GLU A 55 -30.65 -14.28 13.41
C GLU A 55 -30.56 -13.25 12.27
N PRO A 56 -29.87 -13.55 11.14
CA PRO A 56 -29.82 -12.65 9.99
C PRO A 56 -31.21 -12.32 9.45
N ALA A 57 -31.46 -11.05 9.14
CA ALA A 57 -32.76 -10.55 8.72
C ALA A 57 -32.70 -9.73 7.43
N THR A 58 -33.78 -9.78 6.65
CA THR A 58 -33.98 -8.91 5.48
C THR A 58 -34.85 -7.71 5.85
N SER A 59 -34.91 -6.71 4.97
CA SER A 59 -35.71 -5.49 5.14
C SER A 59 -37.21 -5.77 5.33
N GLU A 60 -37.73 -6.87 4.78
CA GLU A 60 -39.14 -7.22 4.83
C GLU A 60 -39.54 -7.93 6.14
N LEU A 61 -38.58 -8.33 6.97
CA LEU A 61 -38.88 -9.04 8.20
C LEU A 61 -39.67 -8.14 9.16
N ALA A 62 -40.80 -8.64 9.63
CA ALA A 62 -41.63 -7.96 10.62
C ALA A 62 -40.89 -7.89 11.96
N VAL A 63 -41.00 -6.76 12.65
CA VAL A 63 -40.43 -6.54 13.99
C VAL A 63 -41.54 -6.23 14.99
N SER A 64 -41.45 -6.83 16.17
CA SER A 64 -42.41 -6.70 17.25
C SER A 64 -41.84 -5.89 18.42
N ALA A 65 -42.73 -5.48 19.33
CA ALA A 65 -42.30 -4.84 20.57
C ALA A 65 -41.42 -5.80 21.39
N GLY A 66 -40.22 -5.34 21.75
CA GLY A 66 -39.24 -6.13 22.49
C GLY A 66 -38.20 -6.85 21.62
N ASP A 67 -38.35 -6.84 20.30
CA ASP A 67 -37.33 -7.38 19.40
C ASP A 67 -36.07 -6.51 19.42
N GLU A 68 -34.92 -7.18 19.42
CA GLU A 68 -33.62 -6.54 19.31
C GLU A 68 -33.14 -6.60 17.86
N VAL A 69 -32.96 -5.43 17.24
CA VAL A 69 -32.44 -5.30 15.88
C VAL A 69 -31.01 -4.81 15.96
N ALA A 70 -30.05 -5.66 15.64
CA ALA A 70 -28.63 -5.32 15.61
C ALA A 70 -28.23 -4.98 14.17
N VAL A 71 -27.69 -3.78 13.96
CA VAL A 71 -27.09 -3.37 12.69
C VAL A 71 -25.59 -3.44 12.83
N ILE A 72 -25.02 -4.45 12.18
CA ILE A 72 -23.59 -4.73 12.24
C ILE A 72 -22.99 -4.18 10.94
N PRO A 73 -22.31 -3.02 10.99
CA PRO A 73 -21.53 -2.56 9.85
C PRO A 73 -20.42 -3.59 9.56
N PRO A 74 -19.84 -3.62 8.35
CA PRO A 74 -18.76 -4.54 8.03
C PRO A 74 -17.69 -4.48 9.13
N VAL A 75 -17.44 -5.61 9.79
CA VAL A 75 -16.35 -5.72 10.76
C VAL A 75 -15.06 -5.50 9.99
N SER A 76 -14.38 -4.38 10.25
CA SER A 76 -13.07 -3.99 9.71
C SER A 76 -12.72 -4.62 8.34
N GLY A 77 -13.20 -4.01 7.25
CA GLY A 77 -12.59 -4.17 5.92
C GLY A 77 -13.20 -5.19 4.94
N GLY A 78 -14.50 -5.48 4.99
CA GLY A 78 -15.07 -6.61 4.23
C GLY A 78 -16.24 -6.33 3.29
N ALA A 79 -16.26 -5.22 2.56
CA ALA A 79 -16.95 -5.24 1.27
C ALA A 79 -15.91 -5.73 0.26
N ALA A 80 -15.86 -7.05 0.03
CA ALA A 80 -14.98 -7.66 -0.94
C ALA A 80 -15.30 -7.08 -2.33
N THR A 81 -14.64 -5.96 -2.64
CA THR A 81 -14.51 -5.49 -4.00
C THR A 81 -13.77 -6.56 -4.78
N LEU A 82 -13.97 -6.61 -6.10
CA LEU A 82 -13.20 -7.51 -6.99
C LEU A 82 -11.66 -7.37 -6.81
N MET A 83 -11.22 -6.32 -6.11
CA MET A 83 -9.85 -5.93 -5.81
C MET A 83 -9.30 -6.51 -4.49
N ASP A 84 -10.15 -6.99 -3.59
CA ASP A 84 -9.74 -7.78 -2.41
C ASP A 84 -9.58 -9.27 -2.78
N ASN A 85 -9.60 -9.58 -4.07
CA ASN A 85 -9.42 -10.91 -4.61
C ASN A 85 -7.95 -11.32 -4.49
N PRO A 86 -7.64 -12.40 -3.74
CA PRO A 86 -6.27 -12.88 -3.59
C PRO A 86 -5.63 -13.28 -4.92
N ASN A 87 -6.41 -13.67 -5.92
CA ASN A 87 -5.88 -14.00 -7.25
C ASN A 87 -5.46 -12.76 -8.03
N LEU A 88 -6.25 -11.67 -7.97
CA LEU A 88 -5.94 -10.45 -8.73
C LEU A 88 -4.66 -9.79 -8.24
N SER A 89 -4.45 -9.82 -6.93
CA SER A 89 -3.27 -9.30 -6.28
C SER A 89 -2.01 -10.14 -6.56
N ILE A 90 -2.12 -11.48 -6.56
CA ILE A 90 -1.03 -12.36 -7.04
C ILE A 90 -0.68 -12.03 -8.50
N ILE A 91 -1.69 -11.88 -9.37
CA ILE A 91 -1.49 -11.52 -10.77
C ILE A 91 -0.82 -10.14 -10.90
N GLY A 92 -1.25 -9.16 -10.09
CA GLY A 92 -0.65 -7.83 -10.04
C GLY A 92 0.82 -7.90 -9.69
N VAL A 93 1.17 -8.52 -8.55
CA VAL A 93 2.56 -8.66 -8.09
C VAL A 93 3.41 -9.41 -9.13
N ILE A 94 2.96 -10.55 -9.65
CA ILE A 94 3.69 -11.29 -10.69
C ILE A 94 3.85 -10.44 -11.95
N GLY A 95 2.79 -9.75 -12.38
CA GLY A 95 2.81 -8.87 -13.54
C GLY A 95 3.85 -7.76 -13.41
N THR A 96 3.93 -7.13 -12.23
CA THR A 96 4.96 -6.10 -11.95
C THR A 96 6.38 -6.68 -11.98
N ALA A 97 6.60 -7.83 -11.36
CA ALA A 97 7.89 -8.51 -11.33
C ALA A 97 8.38 -8.90 -12.73
N VAL A 98 7.49 -9.51 -13.53
CA VAL A 98 7.80 -9.91 -14.91
C VAL A 98 8.09 -8.68 -15.76
N LEU A 99 7.25 -7.64 -15.69
CA LEU A 99 7.43 -6.44 -16.50
C LEU A 99 8.76 -5.73 -16.20
N LEU A 100 9.10 -5.52 -14.92
CA LEU A 100 10.39 -4.91 -14.56
C LEU A 100 11.57 -5.78 -14.93
N SER A 101 11.48 -7.11 -14.76
CA SER A 101 12.57 -8.02 -15.08
C SER A 101 12.84 -8.08 -16.59
N VAL A 102 11.78 -8.16 -17.39
CA VAL A 102 11.87 -8.19 -18.86
C VAL A 102 12.40 -6.86 -19.39
N THR A 103 11.89 -5.74 -18.89
CA THR A 103 12.35 -4.41 -19.33
C THR A 103 13.78 -4.13 -18.87
N ASN A 104 14.19 -4.60 -17.69
CA ASN A 104 15.55 -4.48 -17.21
C ASN A 104 16.54 -5.28 -18.08
N ALA A 105 16.21 -6.55 -18.37
CA ALA A 105 17.12 -7.50 -18.99
C ALA A 105 17.21 -7.39 -20.51
N TYR A 106 16.09 -7.07 -21.20
CA TYR A 106 16.00 -7.22 -22.65
C TYR A 106 15.65 -5.94 -23.41
N LEU A 107 15.25 -4.87 -22.73
CA LEU A 107 14.83 -3.62 -23.36
C LEU A 107 15.74 -2.45 -22.98
N SER A 108 15.52 -1.31 -23.63
CA SER A 108 16.27 -0.07 -23.35
C SER A 108 15.90 0.51 -21.98
N ALA A 109 16.76 1.41 -21.47
CA ALA A 109 16.50 2.12 -20.22
C ALA A 109 15.20 2.96 -20.27
N GLU A 110 14.77 3.40 -21.44
CA GLU A 110 13.51 4.14 -21.63
C GLU A 110 12.28 3.25 -21.40
N TRP A 111 12.32 2.00 -21.89
CA TRP A 111 11.25 1.03 -21.63
C TRP A 111 11.21 0.60 -20.17
N PHE A 112 12.38 0.46 -19.54
CA PHE A 112 12.45 0.23 -18.09
C PHE A 112 11.87 1.41 -17.31
N ALA A 113 12.24 2.65 -17.66
CA ALA A 113 11.68 3.87 -17.08
C ALA A 113 10.15 3.93 -17.21
N ALA A 114 9.61 3.64 -18.39
CA ALA A 114 8.17 3.62 -18.64
C ALA A 114 7.45 2.56 -17.78
N ALA A 115 8.01 1.35 -17.70
CA ALA A 115 7.48 0.29 -16.84
C ALA A 115 7.52 0.65 -15.35
N LEU A 116 8.62 1.27 -14.89
CA LEU A 116 8.78 1.70 -13.51
C LEU A 116 7.76 2.78 -13.13
N VAL A 117 7.58 3.80 -13.99
CA VAL A 117 6.55 4.84 -13.79
C VAL A 117 5.15 4.21 -13.75
N LEU A 118 4.85 3.30 -14.69
CA LEU A 118 3.55 2.62 -14.73
C LEU A 118 3.27 1.86 -13.43
N ILE A 119 4.22 1.04 -12.98
CA ILE A 119 4.05 0.20 -11.79
C ILE A 119 3.92 1.04 -10.52
N LEU A 120 4.79 2.04 -10.34
CA LEU A 120 4.69 2.94 -9.19
C LEU A 120 3.41 3.77 -9.22
N SER A 121 2.92 4.15 -10.40
CA SER A 121 1.64 4.86 -10.54
C SER A 121 0.45 3.97 -10.18
N LEU A 122 0.47 2.70 -10.62
CA LEU A 122 -0.57 1.72 -10.24
C LEU A 122 -0.56 1.45 -8.74
N TRP A 123 0.63 1.29 -8.14
CA TRP A 123 0.77 1.16 -6.69
C TRP A 123 0.31 2.44 -5.95
N ALA A 124 0.62 3.63 -6.46
CA ALA A 124 0.15 4.89 -5.88
C ALA A 124 -1.38 5.02 -5.92
N VAL A 125 -2.01 4.59 -7.02
CA VAL A 125 -3.47 4.53 -7.14
C VAL A 125 -4.05 3.55 -6.12
N ASP A 126 -3.44 2.38 -5.96
CA ASP A 126 -3.86 1.35 -5.00
C ASP A 126 -3.81 1.87 -3.55
N ILE A 127 -2.66 2.38 -3.10
CA ILE A 127 -2.50 2.87 -1.72
C ILE A 127 -3.39 4.08 -1.43
N VAL A 128 -3.53 5.04 -2.35
CA VAL A 128 -4.39 6.22 -2.15
C VAL A 128 -5.86 5.82 -2.05
N ARG A 129 -6.31 4.88 -2.88
CA ARG A 129 -7.69 4.38 -2.84
C ARG A 129 -7.99 3.74 -1.50
N GLU A 130 -7.18 2.78 -1.08
CA GLU A 130 -7.41 2.07 0.19
C GLU A 130 -7.32 3.02 1.40
N THR A 131 -6.36 3.95 1.38
CA THR A 131 -6.23 4.97 2.43
C THR A 131 -7.49 5.85 2.54
N ASN A 132 -8.00 6.33 1.40
CA ASN A 132 -9.19 7.18 1.36
C ASN A 132 -10.47 6.41 1.72
N THR A 133 -10.56 5.12 1.35
CA THR A 133 -11.65 4.25 1.78
C THR A 133 -11.60 4.00 3.29
N GLY A 134 -10.41 3.92 3.88
CA GLY A 134 -10.19 3.83 5.33
C GLY A 134 -10.45 5.13 6.11
N GLY A 135 -10.91 6.21 5.46
CA GLY A 135 -11.23 7.48 6.11
C GLY A 135 -10.03 8.40 6.36
N MET A 136 -8.84 8.03 5.87
CA MET A 136 -7.66 8.88 5.90
C MET A 136 -7.54 9.63 4.58
N ALA A 137 -7.23 10.92 4.60
CA ALA A 137 -7.06 11.69 3.37
C ALA A 137 -5.64 11.50 2.81
N MET A 138 -5.51 11.14 1.53
CA MET A 138 -4.25 11.09 0.79
C MET A 138 -4.46 11.58 -0.65
N GLN A 139 -3.52 12.39 -1.14
CA GLN A 139 -3.62 13.05 -2.44
C GLN A 139 -2.76 12.34 -3.48
N LEU A 140 -3.40 11.86 -4.56
CA LEU A 140 -2.71 11.16 -5.65
C LEU A 140 -1.78 12.07 -6.50
N PRO A 141 -2.16 13.30 -6.89
CA PRO A 141 -1.37 14.06 -7.87
C PRO A 141 0.08 14.34 -7.45
N PRO A 142 0.39 14.74 -6.20
CA PRO A 142 1.78 14.91 -5.76
C PRO A 142 2.62 13.65 -5.92
N ILE A 143 2.03 12.48 -5.63
CA ILE A 143 2.71 11.19 -5.71
C ILE A 143 3.08 10.88 -7.17
N LEU A 144 2.14 11.06 -8.10
CA LEU A 144 2.39 10.84 -9.53
C LEU A 144 3.43 11.80 -10.10
N ILE A 145 3.36 13.08 -9.72
CA ILE A 145 4.37 14.08 -10.10
C ILE A 145 5.75 13.68 -9.55
N GLY A 146 5.80 13.23 -8.30
CA GLY A 146 7.01 12.76 -7.65
C GLY A 146 7.65 11.55 -8.35
N ILE A 147 6.84 10.54 -8.71
CA ILE A 147 7.30 9.36 -9.47
C ILE A 147 7.92 9.77 -10.81
N LEU A 148 7.20 10.62 -11.56
CA LEU A 148 7.68 11.13 -12.85
C LEU A 148 8.97 11.93 -12.69
N ALA A 149 9.03 12.81 -11.69
CA ALA A 149 10.22 13.59 -11.37
C ALA A 149 11.40 12.66 -11.02
N GLY A 150 11.18 11.65 -10.18
CA GLY A 150 12.21 10.69 -9.78
C GLY A 150 12.92 10.03 -10.97
N VAL A 151 12.15 9.60 -11.97
CA VAL A 151 12.71 9.04 -13.22
C VAL A 151 13.34 10.12 -14.10
N ALA A 152 12.63 11.22 -14.34
CA ALA A 152 13.03 12.26 -15.29
C ALA A 152 14.33 12.97 -14.87
N PHE A 153 14.49 13.33 -13.59
CA PHE A 153 15.68 14.00 -13.09
C PHE A 153 16.92 13.11 -13.20
N VAL A 154 16.79 11.83 -12.89
CA VAL A 154 17.88 10.87 -13.02
C VAL A 154 18.25 10.63 -14.49
N ALA A 155 17.25 10.47 -15.37
CA ALA A 155 17.47 10.29 -16.80
C ALA A 155 18.13 11.53 -17.46
N ALA A 156 17.75 12.74 -17.03
CA ALA A 156 18.28 14.00 -17.55
C ALA A 156 19.67 14.36 -16.97
N SER A 157 20.11 13.71 -15.90
CA SER A 157 21.37 14.06 -15.24
C SER A 157 22.59 13.62 -16.08
N PRO A 158 23.65 14.45 -16.19
CA PRO A 158 24.90 14.09 -16.87
C PRO A 158 25.62 12.93 -16.18
N GLY A 159 26.36 12.11 -16.94
CA GLY A 159 26.95 10.82 -16.53
C GLY A 159 27.56 10.78 -15.13
N ASP A 160 28.39 11.75 -14.76
CA ASP A 160 29.08 11.78 -13.46
C ASP A 160 28.15 12.14 -12.28
N ASN A 161 26.99 12.78 -12.54
CA ASN A 161 26.04 13.25 -11.52
C ASN A 161 24.74 12.42 -11.44
N ARG A 162 24.60 11.35 -12.24
CA ARG A 162 23.38 10.51 -12.30
C ARG A 162 23.01 9.80 -11.00
N GLY A 163 23.97 9.67 -10.09
CA GLY A 163 23.79 9.01 -8.80
C GLY A 163 23.23 9.94 -7.73
N PHE A 164 24.05 10.16 -6.69
CA PHE A 164 23.61 10.76 -5.43
C PHE A 164 23.09 12.21 -5.56
N ALA A 165 23.63 13.01 -6.49
CA ALA A 165 23.21 14.39 -6.69
C ALA A 165 21.78 14.48 -7.25
N ALA A 166 21.46 13.69 -8.27
CA ALA A 166 20.09 13.58 -8.81
C ALA A 166 19.12 13.06 -7.74
N PHE A 167 19.54 12.07 -6.95
CA PHE A 167 18.74 11.53 -5.84
C PHE A 167 18.42 12.60 -4.77
N GLY A 168 19.40 13.40 -4.36
CA GLY A 168 19.20 14.50 -3.41
C GLY A 168 18.25 15.58 -3.95
N LEU A 169 18.32 15.88 -5.25
CA LEU A 169 17.40 16.83 -5.87
C LEU A 169 15.97 16.28 -5.90
N VAL A 170 15.79 14.98 -6.19
CA VAL A 170 14.48 14.32 -6.16
C VAL A 170 13.85 14.41 -4.77
N LEU A 171 14.62 14.20 -3.70
CA LEU A 171 14.16 14.37 -2.32
C LEU A 171 13.61 15.78 -2.07
N VAL A 172 14.33 16.82 -2.52
CA VAL A 172 13.90 18.21 -2.34
C VAL A 172 12.63 18.48 -3.16
N VAL A 173 12.59 18.03 -4.41
CA VAL A 173 11.42 18.23 -5.29
C VAL A 173 10.19 17.51 -4.75
N SER A 174 10.31 16.28 -4.25
CA SER A 174 9.17 15.54 -3.71
C SER A 174 8.55 16.23 -2.48
N LEU A 175 9.40 16.81 -1.62
CA LEU A 175 8.95 17.62 -0.47
C LEU A 175 8.28 18.92 -0.92
N ILE A 176 8.88 19.65 -1.87
CA ILE A 176 8.30 20.91 -2.38
C ILE A 176 6.95 20.64 -3.04
N VAL A 177 6.86 19.66 -3.94
CA VAL A 177 5.63 19.34 -4.67
C VAL A 177 4.50 19.00 -3.71
N SER A 178 4.75 18.14 -2.72
CA SER A 178 3.73 17.73 -1.74
C SER A 178 3.30 18.88 -0.82
N LEU A 179 4.24 19.70 -0.32
CA LEU A 179 3.93 20.83 0.53
C LEU A 179 3.21 21.95 -0.22
N VAL A 180 3.63 22.28 -1.44
CA VAL A 180 2.96 23.29 -2.27
C VAL A 180 1.54 22.84 -2.62
N TRP A 181 1.35 21.55 -2.90
CA TRP A 181 0.01 21.00 -3.16
C TRP A 181 -0.95 21.21 -1.99
N SER A 182 -0.45 21.04 -0.76
CA SER A 182 -1.25 21.26 0.46
C SER A 182 -1.76 22.69 0.64
N VAL A 183 -1.03 23.67 0.10
CA VAL A 183 -1.43 25.08 0.13
C VAL A 183 -2.45 25.35 -0.96
N ALA A 184 -2.24 24.78 -2.15
CA ALA A 184 -3.04 25.02 -3.34
C ALA A 184 -4.44 24.37 -3.28
N VAL A 185 -4.59 23.22 -2.61
CA VAL A 185 -5.83 22.43 -2.60
C VAL A 185 -6.43 22.41 -1.19
N GLU A 186 -7.68 22.82 -1.05
CA GLU A 186 -8.36 22.94 0.25
C GLU A 186 -8.47 21.60 0.98
N GLU A 187 -8.83 20.53 0.27
CA GLU A 187 -8.93 19.16 0.79
C GLU A 187 -7.59 18.61 1.30
N ALA A 188 -6.47 19.18 0.84
CA ALA A 188 -5.12 18.75 1.20
C ALA A 188 -4.56 19.49 2.43
N ARG A 189 -5.30 20.43 3.04
CA ARG A 189 -4.82 21.26 4.16
C ARG A 189 -4.80 20.54 5.51
N HIS A 190 -5.50 19.42 5.64
CA HIS A 190 -5.51 18.64 6.89
C HIS A 190 -4.13 18.03 7.17
N LEU A 191 -3.66 18.15 8.42
CA LEU A 191 -2.31 17.69 8.79
C LEU A 191 -2.06 16.21 8.46
N SER A 192 -3.07 15.36 8.64
CA SER A 192 -3.01 13.94 8.27
C SER A 192 -2.81 13.75 6.76
N ALA A 193 -3.50 14.54 5.94
CA ALA A 193 -3.37 14.52 4.48
C ALA A 193 -1.99 14.99 4.02
N VAL A 194 -1.48 16.07 4.64
CA VAL A 194 -0.13 16.57 4.33
C VAL A 194 0.92 15.53 4.69
N ALA A 195 0.86 14.95 5.89
CA ALA A 195 1.83 13.98 6.35
C ALA A 195 1.83 12.72 5.47
N SER A 196 0.67 12.09 5.26
CA SER A 196 0.55 10.86 4.46
C SER A 196 1.00 11.08 3.02
N THR A 197 0.54 12.16 2.39
CA THR A 197 0.88 12.50 1.00
C THR A 197 2.37 12.80 0.88
N THR A 198 2.96 13.54 1.81
CA THR A 198 4.39 13.91 1.76
C THR A 198 5.27 12.67 1.89
N VAL A 199 4.97 11.77 2.84
CA VAL A 199 5.76 10.56 3.05
C VAL A 199 5.64 9.63 1.85
N ILE A 200 4.43 9.38 1.34
CA ILE A 200 4.24 8.51 0.16
C ILE A 200 4.86 9.11 -1.10
N THR A 201 4.69 10.42 -1.32
CA THR A 201 5.32 11.12 -2.45
C THR A 201 6.84 10.98 -2.39
N THR A 202 7.43 11.19 -1.22
CA THR A 202 8.88 11.07 -1.03
C THR A 202 9.34 9.63 -1.27
N MET A 203 8.70 8.65 -0.65
CA MET A 203 9.05 7.24 -0.81
C MET A 203 8.96 6.78 -2.28
N ALA A 204 7.87 7.12 -2.97
CA ALA A 204 7.65 6.75 -4.37
C ALA A 204 8.67 7.42 -5.31
N SER A 205 8.98 8.70 -5.07
CA SER A 205 9.96 9.46 -5.85
C SER A 205 11.37 8.89 -5.69
N LEU A 206 11.77 8.56 -4.46
CA LEU A 206 13.06 7.96 -4.17
C LEU A 206 13.16 6.54 -4.73
N ALA A 207 12.09 5.75 -4.68
CA ALA A 207 12.04 4.43 -5.32
C ALA A 207 12.26 4.52 -6.83
N ALA A 208 11.55 5.44 -7.49
CA ALA A 208 11.70 5.72 -8.90
C ALA A 208 13.13 6.15 -9.25
N ALA A 209 13.68 7.12 -8.51
CA ALA A 209 15.01 7.66 -8.75
C ALA A 209 16.11 6.62 -8.51
N SER A 210 16.03 5.89 -7.39
CA SER A 210 17.01 4.89 -6.98
C SER A 210 17.10 3.74 -7.98
N LEU A 211 15.96 3.15 -8.40
CA LEU A 211 15.96 2.07 -9.39
C LEU A 211 16.39 2.55 -10.78
N MET A 212 15.99 3.75 -11.18
CA MET A 212 16.43 4.33 -12.45
C MET A 212 17.94 4.59 -12.43
N ALA A 213 18.47 5.13 -11.33
CA ALA A 213 19.90 5.40 -11.18
C ALA A 213 20.70 4.09 -11.14
N ALA A 214 20.23 3.08 -10.40
CA ALA A 214 20.82 1.74 -10.41
C ALA A 214 20.87 1.16 -11.83
N ARG A 215 19.80 1.34 -12.63
CA ARG A 215 19.74 0.84 -14.00
C ARG A 215 20.70 1.55 -14.96
N LEU A 216 20.90 2.85 -14.77
CA LEU A 216 21.76 3.68 -15.63
C LEU A 216 23.23 3.60 -15.23
N VAL A 217 23.55 3.51 -13.94
CA VAL A 217 24.92 3.48 -13.41
C VAL A 217 25.45 2.05 -13.31
N GLY A 218 24.68 1.16 -12.67
CA GLY A 218 25.05 -0.25 -12.45
C GLY A 218 24.63 -1.20 -13.58
N GLY A 219 24.11 -0.67 -14.68
CA GLY A 219 23.57 -1.46 -15.79
C GLY A 219 22.38 -2.33 -15.40
N ALA A 220 22.12 -3.39 -16.17
CA ALA A 220 21.03 -4.31 -15.87
C ALA A 220 21.32 -5.23 -14.66
N THR A 221 22.59 -5.31 -14.22
CA THR A 221 23.03 -6.27 -13.21
C THR A 221 22.60 -5.88 -11.81
N VAL A 222 22.92 -4.66 -11.34
CA VAL A 222 22.57 -4.23 -9.97
C VAL A 222 21.05 -4.21 -9.77
N THR A 223 20.32 -3.63 -10.73
CA THR A 223 18.86 -3.66 -10.75
C THR A 223 18.34 -5.10 -10.84
N GLY A 224 18.98 -5.96 -11.62
CA GLY A 224 18.63 -7.37 -11.74
C GLY A 224 18.76 -8.14 -10.43
N VAL A 225 19.85 -7.92 -9.67
CA VAL A 225 20.03 -8.50 -8.33
C VAL A 225 18.89 -8.06 -7.42
N PHE A 226 18.60 -6.76 -7.34
CA PHE A 226 17.50 -6.25 -6.52
C PHE A 226 16.15 -6.89 -6.89
N LEU A 227 15.83 -6.97 -8.18
CA LEU A 227 14.59 -7.60 -8.63
C LEU A 227 14.51 -9.07 -8.22
N ILE A 228 15.60 -9.82 -8.35
CA ILE A 228 15.68 -11.22 -7.90
C ILE A 228 15.45 -11.32 -6.39
N GLN A 229 16.03 -10.41 -5.59
CA GLN A 229 15.83 -10.40 -4.14
C GLN A 229 14.37 -10.20 -3.75
N VAL A 230 13.70 -9.23 -4.36
CA VAL A 230 12.28 -8.96 -4.11
C VAL A 230 11.40 -10.12 -4.56
N ILE A 231 11.68 -10.71 -5.73
CA ILE A 231 10.91 -11.85 -6.27
C ILE A 231 11.06 -13.07 -5.37
N VAL A 232 12.30 -13.44 -5.01
CA VAL A 232 12.56 -14.59 -4.15
C VAL A 232 11.96 -14.38 -2.76
N ALA A 233 12.04 -13.18 -2.20
CA ALA A 233 11.39 -12.87 -0.93
C ALA A 233 9.86 -13.02 -0.99
N GLY A 234 9.23 -12.55 -2.07
CA GLY A 234 7.79 -12.71 -2.30
C GLY A 234 7.40 -14.19 -2.41
N ILE A 235 8.10 -14.96 -3.23
CA ILE A 235 7.87 -16.41 -3.40
C ILE A 235 8.06 -17.14 -2.06
N ALA A 236 9.14 -16.85 -1.35
CA ALA A 236 9.46 -17.47 -0.06
C ALA A 236 8.38 -17.17 0.99
N THR A 237 7.86 -15.94 1.02
CA THR A 237 6.73 -15.55 1.89
C THR A 237 5.48 -16.36 1.56
N VAL A 238 5.12 -16.48 0.28
CA VAL A 238 3.93 -17.24 -0.16
C VAL A 238 4.06 -18.73 0.18
N ILE A 239 5.24 -19.32 0.02
CA ILE A 239 5.50 -20.72 0.39
C ILE A 239 5.41 -20.89 1.90
N ALA A 240 6.04 -20.01 2.67
CA ALA A 240 6.03 -20.08 4.14
C ALA A 240 4.61 -20.02 4.72
N PHE A 241 3.75 -19.17 4.15
CA PHE A 241 2.34 -19.09 4.53
C PHE A 241 1.60 -20.43 4.38
N ARG A 242 1.96 -21.25 3.38
CA ARG A 242 1.35 -22.56 3.14
C ARG A 242 1.86 -23.65 4.08
N VAL A 243 3.09 -23.53 4.54
CA VAL A 243 3.77 -24.57 5.33
C VAL A 243 3.62 -24.32 6.84
N ALA A 244 3.36 -23.08 7.27
CA ALA A 244 3.01 -22.69 8.64
C ALA A 244 4.02 -23.09 9.76
N ILE A 245 5.27 -23.40 9.40
CA ILE A 245 6.32 -23.77 10.37
C ILE A 245 7.05 -22.54 10.93
N LEU A 246 7.21 -21.49 10.10
CA LEU A 246 7.95 -20.27 10.44
C LEU A 246 7.15 -19.04 10.02
N ASP A 247 7.43 -17.91 10.68
CA ASP A 247 6.88 -16.60 10.32
C ASP A 247 7.18 -16.29 8.83
N PRO A 248 6.14 -16.04 8.00
CA PRO A 248 6.33 -15.80 6.58
C PRO A 248 7.23 -14.60 6.26
N SER A 249 7.21 -13.57 7.10
CA SER A 249 8.04 -12.37 6.93
C SER A 249 9.51 -12.68 7.21
N ILE A 250 9.82 -13.49 8.22
CA ILE A 250 11.20 -13.97 8.46
C ILE A 250 11.71 -14.79 7.27
N VAL A 251 10.89 -15.70 6.75
CA VAL A 251 11.28 -16.53 5.60
C VAL A 251 11.48 -15.68 4.34
N GLY A 252 10.63 -14.69 4.11
CA GLY A 252 10.79 -13.72 3.02
C GLY A 252 12.09 -12.92 3.12
N SER A 253 12.41 -12.39 4.31
CA SER A 253 13.64 -11.65 4.58
C SER A 253 14.89 -12.51 4.36
N LEU A 254 14.90 -13.76 4.83
CA LEU A 254 15.97 -14.71 4.55
C LEU A 254 16.10 -14.99 3.06
N GLY A 255 14.96 -15.12 2.36
CA GLY A 255 14.90 -15.26 0.91
C GLY A 255 15.60 -14.11 0.17
N ALA A 256 15.33 -12.86 0.55
CA ALA A 256 16.01 -11.68 -0.03
C ALA A 256 17.54 -11.71 0.19
N ILE A 257 18.00 -12.08 1.38
CA ILE A 257 19.44 -12.14 1.69
C ILE A 257 20.11 -13.22 0.85
N ILE A 258 19.58 -14.46 0.87
CA ILE A 258 20.13 -15.59 0.12
C ILE A 258 20.13 -15.30 -1.38
N ALA A 259 19.04 -14.72 -1.89
CA ALA A 259 18.92 -14.33 -3.29
C ALA A 259 20.00 -13.31 -3.70
N GLY A 260 20.31 -12.35 -2.84
CA GLY A 260 21.38 -11.37 -3.09
C GLY A 260 22.75 -12.04 -3.20
N VAL A 261 23.05 -12.96 -2.27
CA VAL A 261 24.30 -13.73 -2.26
C VAL A 261 24.44 -14.59 -3.52
N VAL A 262 23.40 -15.36 -3.84
CA VAL A 262 23.41 -16.27 -4.99
C VAL A 262 23.52 -15.47 -6.29
N ALA A 263 22.77 -14.38 -6.43
CA ALA A 263 22.84 -13.53 -7.61
C ALA A 263 24.22 -12.87 -7.75
N ALA A 264 24.83 -12.43 -6.65
CA ALA A 264 26.17 -11.88 -6.67
C ALA A 264 27.22 -12.91 -7.10
N MET A 265 27.12 -14.16 -6.63
CA MET A 265 28.00 -15.25 -7.06
C MET A 265 27.82 -15.58 -8.55
N LEU A 266 26.59 -15.58 -9.05
CA LEU A 266 26.30 -15.88 -10.46
C LEU A 266 26.82 -14.82 -11.43
N TRP A 267 26.87 -13.56 -10.99
CA TRP A 267 27.33 -12.42 -11.79
C TRP A 267 28.75 -11.94 -11.45
N ASP A 268 29.52 -12.72 -10.69
CA ASP A 268 30.90 -12.39 -10.28
C ASP A 268 31.02 -11.00 -9.62
N LEU A 269 30.06 -10.69 -8.73
CA LEU A 269 29.99 -9.46 -7.96
C LEU A 269 30.60 -9.64 -6.56
N PRO A 270 31.05 -8.56 -5.90
CA PRO A 270 31.57 -8.61 -4.54
C PRO A 270 30.52 -9.10 -3.55
N VAL A 271 30.62 -10.37 -3.15
CA VAL A 271 29.61 -11.07 -2.32
C VAL A 271 29.36 -10.34 -1.01
N VAL A 272 30.40 -9.83 -0.34
CA VAL A 272 30.27 -9.11 0.95
C VAL A 272 29.38 -7.88 0.82
N GLU A 273 29.54 -7.12 -0.26
CA GLU A 273 28.73 -5.93 -0.51
C GLU A 273 27.26 -6.29 -0.73
N PHE A 274 27.00 -7.33 -1.53
CA PHE A 274 25.64 -7.77 -1.82
C PHE A 274 24.96 -8.51 -0.66
N VAL A 275 25.72 -9.06 0.29
CA VAL A 275 25.18 -9.49 1.60
C VAL A 275 24.62 -8.29 2.35
N LEU A 276 25.37 -7.19 2.45
CA LEU A 276 24.94 -5.98 3.15
C LEU A 276 23.74 -5.32 2.46
N VAL A 277 23.77 -5.24 1.12
CA VAL A 277 22.61 -4.80 0.33
C VAL A 277 21.41 -5.71 0.59
N GLY A 278 21.59 -7.03 0.62
CA GLY A 278 20.51 -7.97 0.91
C GLY A 278 19.92 -7.86 2.30
N VAL A 279 20.73 -7.57 3.32
CA VAL A 279 20.24 -7.28 4.67
C VAL A 279 19.41 -6.00 4.68
N ALA A 280 19.88 -4.94 4.01
CA ALA A 280 19.14 -3.68 3.93
C ALA A 280 17.81 -3.85 3.17
N VAL A 281 17.80 -4.56 2.05
CA VAL A 281 16.57 -4.91 1.31
C VAL A 281 15.62 -5.71 2.19
N ALA A 282 16.10 -6.72 2.91
CA ALA A 282 15.28 -7.54 3.80
C ALA A 282 14.62 -6.72 4.93
N LEU A 283 15.35 -5.78 5.54
CA LEU A 283 14.82 -4.87 6.56
C LEU A 283 13.80 -3.90 5.96
N ALA A 284 14.07 -3.37 4.76
CA ALA A 284 13.15 -2.47 4.07
C ALA A 284 11.86 -3.17 3.63
N LEU A 285 11.93 -4.42 3.17
CA LEU A 285 10.77 -5.24 2.86
C LEU A 285 9.86 -5.41 4.09
N LEU A 286 10.46 -5.70 5.25
CA LEU A 286 9.73 -5.87 6.50
C LEU A 286 9.12 -4.55 6.99
N ALA A 287 9.92 -3.49 7.03
CA ALA A 287 9.48 -2.17 7.47
C ALA A 287 8.39 -1.59 6.57
N GLY A 288 8.52 -1.78 5.26
CA GLY A 288 7.57 -1.25 4.27
C GLY A 288 6.20 -1.93 4.34
N LYS A 289 6.13 -3.22 4.67
CA LYS A 289 4.83 -3.89 4.95
C LYS A 289 4.09 -3.23 6.11
N GLY A 290 4.77 -3.07 7.26
CA GLY A 290 4.19 -2.43 8.44
C GLY A 290 3.77 -0.98 8.17
N PHE A 291 4.63 -0.24 7.47
CA PHE A 291 4.35 1.13 7.07
C PHE A 291 3.16 1.26 6.11
N GLY A 292 3.07 0.39 5.09
CA GLY A 292 1.96 0.37 4.16
C GLY A 292 0.62 -0.02 4.81
N GLY A 293 0.66 -0.92 5.78
CA GLY A 293 -0.48 -1.21 6.66
C GLY A 293 -0.96 0.01 7.43
N LEU A 294 -0.03 0.74 8.07
CA LEU A 294 -0.32 1.97 8.81
C LEU A 294 -0.96 3.02 7.90
N CYS A 295 -0.44 3.19 6.68
CA CYS A 295 -1.01 4.14 5.73
C CYS A 295 -2.43 3.79 5.30
N ARG A 296 -2.78 2.50 5.16
CA ARG A 296 -4.10 2.08 4.67
C ARG A 296 -5.15 1.95 5.77
N THR A 297 -4.74 1.53 6.95
CA THR A 297 -5.68 1.12 8.03
C THR A 297 -5.51 1.89 9.32
N GLY A 298 -4.43 2.66 9.48
CA GLY A 298 -4.07 3.31 10.74
C GLY A 298 -3.35 2.37 11.73
N GLU A 299 -3.26 1.07 11.42
CA GLU A 299 -2.61 0.06 12.26
C GLU A 299 -1.46 -0.64 11.51
N PRO A 300 -0.39 -1.08 12.19
CA PRO A 300 0.73 -1.75 11.54
C PRO A 300 0.41 -3.21 11.21
N TYR A 301 0.40 -3.56 9.93
CA TYR A 301 0.25 -4.94 9.45
C TYR A 301 1.63 -5.57 9.21
N VAL A 302 2.01 -6.51 10.08
CA VAL A 302 3.29 -7.25 9.96
C VAL A 302 3.08 -8.71 9.60
N LEU A 303 2.00 -9.31 10.12
CA LEU A 303 1.66 -10.73 9.95
C LEU A 303 0.56 -10.94 8.91
N ASP A 304 -0.39 -10.02 8.85
CA ASP A 304 -1.50 -10.07 7.91
C ASP A 304 -1.20 -9.30 6.64
N ARG A 305 -1.93 -9.64 5.58
CA ARG A 305 -1.80 -8.99 4.29
C ARG A 305 -2.42 -7.59 4.34
N PRO A 306 -1.73 -6.53 3.89
CA PRO A 306 -2.35 -5.21 3.79
C PRO A 306 -3.45 -5.21 2.71
N PRO A 307 -4.52 -4.41 2.88
CA PRO A 307 -5.57 -4.30 1.87
C PRO A 307 -5.04 -3.71 0.56
N GLY A 308 -5.73 -4.00 -0.54
CA GLY A 308 -5.39 -3.54 -1.89
C GLY A 308 -4.73 -4.60 -2.78
N VAL A 309 -4.78 -4.37 -4.10
CA VAL A 309 -4.27 -5.30 -5.11
C VAL A 309 -2.75 -5.37 -5.07
N LEU A 310 -2.10 -4.24 -4.76
CA LEU A 310 -0.65 -4.07 -4.79
C LEU A 310 -0.07 -3.80 -3.40
N GLY A 311 -0.81 -4.08 -2.33
CA GLY A 311 -0.35 -3.93 -0.94
C GLY A 311 0.95 -4.70 -0.64
N ASP A 312 1.14 -5.87 -1.26
CA ASP A 312 2.38 -6.64 -1.08
C ASP A 312 3.64 -5.94 -1.64
N LEU A 313 3.47 -4.89 -2.45
CA LEU A 313 4.58 -4.11 -3.01
C LEU A 313 5.08 -3.01 -2.07
N ASP A 314 4.42 -2.70 -0.95
CA ASP A 314 4.85 -1.60 -0.07
C ASP A 314 6.29 -1.77 0.42
N GLY A 315 6.63 -3.00 0.83
CA GLY A 315 8.00 -3.40 1.16
C GLY A 315 8.96 -3.16 0.01
N ALA A 316 8.58 -3.55 -1.20
CA ALA A 316 9.42 -3.44 -2.40
C ALA A 316 9.65 -1.98 -2.80
N VAL A 317 8.65 -1.12 -2.67
CA VAL A 317 8.77 0.33 -2.95
C VAL A 317 9.73 0.99 -1.94
N LEU A 318 9.61 0.67 -0.65
CA LEU A 318 10.56 1.18 0.35
C LEU A 318 11.98 0.66 0.10
N ALA A 319 12.13 -0.65 -0.19
CA ALA A 319 13.42 -1.25 -0.50
C ALA A 319 14.06 -0.64 -1.75
N ALA A 320 13.26 -0.35 -2.78
CA ALA A 320 13.71 0.34 -3.99
C ALA A 320 14.27 1.73 -3.66
N GLY A 321 13.58 2.51 -2.81
CA GLY A 321 14.03 3.85 -2.41
C GLY A 321 15.36 3.87 -1.66
N LEU A 322 15.69 2.78 -0.96
CA LEU A 322 16.92 2.64 -0.18
C LEU A 322 18.08 1.99 -0.94
N LEU A 323 17.81 1.35 -2.09
CA LEU A 323 18.82 0.61 -2.85
C LEU A 323 20.06 1.45 -3.16
N LEU A 324 19.90 2.63 -3.77
CA LEU A 324 21.01 3.48 -4.18
C LEU A 324 21.81 4.03 -2.99
N PRO A 325 21.20 4.63 -1.94
CA PRO A 325 21.93 5.03 -0.74
C PRO A 325 22.74 3.89 -0.11
N VAL A 326 22.15 2.70 0.03
CA VAL A 326 22.82 1.54 0.63
C VAL A 326 23.97 1.08 -0.26
N PHE A 327 23.75 0.98 -1.57
CA PHE A 327 24.78 0.57 -2.51
C PHE A 327 25.99 1.52 -2.47
N TYR A 328 25.78 2.84 -2.41
CA TYR A 328 26.87 3.80 -2.26
C TYR A 328 27.59 3.67 -0.91
N LEU A 329 26.86 3.48 0.19
CA LEU A 329 27.48 3.30 1.52
C LEU A 329 28.36 2.06 1.60
N VAL A 330 27.96 1.00 0.90
CA VAL A 330 28.65 -0.29 0.93
C VAL A 330 29.82 -0.36 -0.06
N THR A 331 29.71 0.30 -1.22
CA THR A 331 30.76 0.30 -2.28
C THR A 331 31.80 1.41 -2.11
N ALA A 332 31.49 2.46 -1.33
CA ALA A 332 32.43 3.53 -1.02
C ALA A 332 33.34 3.24 0.19
N ALA A 333 33.16 2.07 0.83
CA ALA A 333 33.94 1.59 1.97
C ALA A 333 35.01 0.59 1.51
#